data_AF-A0A7U6Y4V7-F1
#
_entry.id   AF-A0A7U6Y4V7-F1
#
_cell.length_a   1.000
_cell.length_b   1.000
_cell.length_c   1.000
_cell.angle_alpha   90.00
_cell.angle_beta   90.00
_cell.angle_gamma   90.00
#
_symmetry.space_group_name_H-M   'P 1'
#
loop_
_entity.id
_entity.type
_entity.pdbx_description
1 polymer ?
#
loop_
_entity_poly.entity_id
_entity_poly.type
_entity_poly.pdbx_seq_one_letter_code
_entity_poly.pdbx_strand_id
1 'polypeptide(L)'
;MPLHIGGTGSGKPFVKYNAKADKWFARGEDGSDQEIARPTFIIDLPNIATGWLMFREGQAPERCIDPSLDQAAPSPGEGFKRGFVVMTFSQKFLGGAAEFSSASIHLSNAMKDIYSAWENQRGQHPGQLPVVACTGADPMKDKYGTNYRPKFEIVKWVDRPSDLPDANPIDPSDIWKSQGSGLGAPSRPQAAPVSPPARVPPPVPAQALASDPMLEAEF
;
A
#
# COMPACT_ATOMS: atom_id res chain seq x y z
N MET A 1 -20.33 31.90 -31.11
CA MET A 1 -19.10 31.31 -30.52
C MET A 1 -19.50 30.70 -29.18
N PRO A 2 -19.74 29.38 -29.09
CA PRO A 2 -20.09 28.76 -27.81
C PRO A 2 -18.86 28.69 -26.90
N LEU A 3 -19.07 29.03 -25.63
CA LEU A 3 -18.06 29.01 -24.57
C LEU A 3 -17.94 27.56 -24.06
N HIS A 4 -16.79 26.92 -24.28
CA HIS A 4 -16.51 25.56 -23.81
C HIS A 4 -16.16 25.57 -22.31
N ILE A 5 -17.18 25.64 -21.45
CA ILE A 5 -17.03 25.37 -20.01
C ILE A 5 -17.30 23.87 -19.79
N GLY A 6 -16.25 23.08 -19.86
CA GLY A 6 -16.28 21.67 -19.51
C GLY A 6 -14.91 21.25 -19.05
N GLY A 7 -14.79 20.81 -17.80
CA GLY A 7 -13.54 20.27 -17.27
C GLY A 7 -13.19 18.99 -18.03
N THR A 8 -12.32 19.10 -19.03
CA THR A 8 -11.66 17.95 -19.65
C THR A 8 -10.59 17.46 -18.69
N GLY A 9 -11.02 16.87 -17.58
CA GLY A 9 -10.13 16.10 -16.73
C GLY A 9 -9.72 14.84 -17.49
N SER A 10 -8.71 14.95 -18.35
CA SER A 10 -8.05 13.80 -18.97
C SER A 10 -7.21 13.12 -17.90
N GLY A 11 -7.88 12.41 -17.00
CA GLY A 11 -7.23 11.56 -16.01
C GLY A 11 -6.50 10.43 -16.72
N LYS A 12 -5.28 10.10 -16.28
CA LYS A 12 -4.54 8.93 -16.78
C LYS A 12 -5.46 7.69 -16.70
N PRO A 13 -5.55 6.86 -17.76
CA PRO A 13 -6.24 5.58 -17.67
C PRO A 13 -5.71 4.77 -16.49
N PHE A 14 -6.60 4.06 -15.79
CA PHE A 14 -6.23 3.24 -14.65
C PHE A 14 -6.93 1.89 -14.70
N VAL A 15 -6.33 0.92 -14.02
CA VAL A 15 -6.93 -0.39 -13.74
C VAL A 15 -7.16 -0.54 -12.24
N LYS A 16 -8.32 -1.05 -11.87
CA LYS A 16 -8.74 -1.28 -10.49
C LYS A 16 -8.95 -2.76 -10.24
N TYR A 17 -8.56 -3.21 -9.06
CA TYR A 17 -8.94 -4.51 -8.53
C TYR A 17 -9.75 -4.33 -7.24
N ASN A 18 -10.99 -4.82 -7.23
CA ASN A 18 -11.83 -4.86 -6.05
C ASN A 18 -11.62 -6.18 -5.30
N ALA A 19 -10.78 -6.13 -4.26
CA ALA A 19 -10.48 -7.28 -3.42
C ALA A 19 -11.70 -7.82 -2.66
N LYS A 20 -12.81 -7.08 -2.48
CA LYS A 20 -14.01 -7.61 -1.82
C LYS A 20 -14.84 -8.53 -2.71
N ALA A 21 -14.73 -8.37 -4.03
CA ALA A 21 -15.58 -9.03 -5.00
C ALA A 21 -14.80 -9.88 -6.02
N ASP A 22 -13.46 -9.86 -5.96
CA ASP A 22 -12.58 -10.46 -6.97
C ASP A 22 -12.88 -9.95 -8.39
N LYS A 23 -13.10 -8.63 -8.52
CA LYS A 23 -13.44 -8.00 -9.79
C LYS A 23 -12.36 -7.04 -10.25
N TRP A 24 -12.12 -7.04 -11.54
CA TRP A 24 -11.22 -6.11 -12.19
C TRP A 24 -12.03 -5.11 -13.01
N PHE A 25 -11.58 -3.86 -13.02
CA PHE A 25 -12.19 -2.82 -13.84
C PHE A 25 -11.09 -2.06 -14.58
N ALA A 26 -11.32 -1.80 -15.86
CA ALA A 26 -10.50 -0.91 -16.67
C ALA A 26 -11.37 0.15 -17.33
N ARG A 27 -10.76 1.26 -17.74
CA ARG A 27 -11.47 2.32 -18.43
C ARG A 27 -11.84 1.87 -19.85
N GLY A 28 -13.13 1.87 -20.15
CA GLY A 28 -13.66 1.63 -21.49
C GLY A 28 -13.50 2.83 -22.42
N GLU A 29 -13.71 2.61 -23.72
CA GLU A 29 -13.64 3.65 -24.77
C GLU A 29 -14.65 4.78 -24.57
N ASP A 30 -15.80 4.46 -23.98
CA ASP A 30 -16.88 5.38 -23.61
C ASP A 30 -16.57 6.19 -22.34
N GLY A 31 -15.42 5.95 -21.71
CA GLY A 31 -15.02 6.61 -20.49
C GLY A 31 -15.61 6.00 -19.22
N SER A 32 -16.35 4.88 -19.30
CA SER A 32 -16.90 4.18 -18.13
C SER A 32 -15.95 3.09 -17.60
N ASP A 33 -16.08 2.72 -16.32
CA ASP A 33 -15.32 1.59 -15.75
C ASP A 33 -16.00 0.28 -16.18
N GLN A 34 -15.32 -0.52 -17.02
CA GLN A 34 -15.81 -1.80 -17.52
C GLN A 34 -15.18 -2.97 -16.77
N GLU A 35 -15.99 -3.97 -16.40
CA GLU A 35 -15.50 -5.18 -15.74
C GLU A 35 -14.72 -6.05 -16.72
N ILE A 36 -13.51 -6.46 -16.34
CA ILE A 36 -12.67 -7.37 -17.11
C ILE A 36 -12.42 -8.65 -16.31
N ALA A 37 -12.33 -9.78 -17.01
CA ALA A 37 -12.08 -11.07 -16.36
C ALA A 37 -10.61 -11.47 -16.52
N ARG A 38 -9.94 -11.75 -15.39
CA ARG A 38 -8.60 -12.39 -15.33
C ARG A 38 -7.59 -11.80 -16.33
N PRO A 39 -7.23 -10.51 -16.19
CA PRO A 39 -6.44 -9.83 -17.19
C PRO A 39 -5.01 -10.36 -17.27
N THR A 40 -4.42 -10.23 -18.45
CA THR A 40 -2.99 -10.38 -18.69
C THR A 40 -2.42 -9.06 -19.18
N PHE A 41 -1.36 -8.58 -18.55
CA PHE A 41 -0.78 -7.27 -18.81
C PHE A 41 0.74 -7.28 -18.60
N ILE A 42 1.43 -6.41 -19.32
CA ILE A 42 2.83 -6.05 -19.04
C ILE A 42 2.83 -5.16 -17.81
N ILE A 43 3.80 -5.33 -16.92
CA ILE A 43 3.95 -4.49 -15.72
C ILE A 43 5.35 -3.90 -15.66
N ASP A 44 5.42 -2.59 -15.42
CA ASP A 44 6.67 -1.83 -15.37
C ASP A 44 7.29 -1.82 -13.97
N LEU A 45 7.71 -2.99 -13.49
CA LEU A 45 8.32 -3.15 -12.18
C LEU A 45 9.62 -2.35 -11.95
N PRO A 46 10.48 -2.08 -12.96
CA PRO A 46 11.60 -1.16 -12.78
C PRO A 46 11.18 0.23 -12.25
N ASN A 47 10.00 0.71 -12.65
CA ASN A 47 9.47 2.03 -12.28
C ASN A 47 8.37 1.96 -11.20
N ILE A 48 8.27 0.84 -10.46
CA ILE A 48 7.29 0.75 -9.37
C ILE A 48 7.63 1.79 -8.28
N ALA A 49 6.60 2.48 -7.80
CA ALA A 49 6.70 3.38 -6.66
C ALA A 49 5.86 2.84 -5.50
N THR A 50 6.37 3.02 -4.28
CA THR A 50 5.64 2.69 -3.05
C THR A 50 5.38 3.94 -2.24
N GLY A 51 4.33 3.93 -1.43
CA GLY A 51 3.94 5.13 -0.69
C GLY A 51 2.72 4.94 0.17
N TRP A 52 2.23 6.06 0.67
CA TRP A 52 0.97 6.21 1.36
C TRP A 52 -0.08 6.69 0.37
N LEU A 53 -1.17 5.93 0.24
CA LEU A 53 -2.29 6.23 -0.64
C LEU A 53 -3.56 6.37 0.18
N MET A 54 -4.36 7.37 -0.14
CA MET A 54 -5.72 7.54 0.38
C MET A 54 -6.69 7.63 -0.80
N PHE A 55 -7.59 6.67 -0.88
CA PHE A 55 -8.65 6.61 -1.89
C PHE A 55 -9.95 7.11 -1.27
N ARG A 56 -10.53 8.16 -1.85
CA ARG A 56 -11.87 8.68 -1.50
C ARG A 56 -12.78 8.53 -2.71
N GLU A 57 -14.03 8.20 -2.48
CA GLU A 57 -15.01 8.04 -3.55
C GLU A 57 -15.22 9.36 -4.29
N GLY A 58 -15.23 9.31 -5.63
CA GLY A 58 -15.40 10.47 -6.49
C GLY A 58 -14.22 11.44 -6.54
N GLN A 59 -13.11 11.17 -5.85
CA GLN A 59 -11.92 12.03 -5.81
C GLN A 59 -10.70 11.32 -6.39
N ALA A 60 -9.77 12.10 -6.90
CA ALA A 60 -8.44 11.58 -7.25
C ALA A 60 -7.75 11.04 -5.98
N PRO A 61 -6.95 9.96 -6.09
CA PRO A 61 -6.22 9.44 -4.95
C PRO A 61 -5.24 10.48 -4.41
N GLU A 62 -5.23 10.69 -3.09
CA GLU A 62 -4.16 11.45 -2.44
C GLU A 62 -2.95 10.53 -2.25
N ARG A 63 -1.76 11.04 -2.55
CA ARG A 63 -0.52 10.26 -2.56
C ARG A 63 0.57 10.98 -1.78
N CYS A 64 1.31 10.22 -1.00
CA CYS A 64 2.59 10.61 -0.44
C CYS A 64 3.56 9.47 -0.72
N ILE A 65 4.35 9.63 -1.78
CA ILE A 65 5.20 8.60 -2.34
C ILE A 65 6.57 8.63 -1.65
N ASP A 66 7.14 7.44 -1.44
CA ASP A 66 8.47 7.29 -0.89
C ASP A 66 9.52 7.90 -1.83
N PRO A 67 10.57 8.55 -1.30
CA PRO A 67 11.72 9.00 -2.10
C PRO A 67 12.37 7.87 -2.91
N SER A 68 12.38 6.66 -2.35
CA SER A 68 12.90 5.45 -2.97
C SER A 68 12.28 4.21 -2.31
N LEU A 69 12.41 3.04 -2.93
CA LEU A 69 11.91 1.78 -2.36
C LEU A 69 12.56 1.42 -1.01
N ASP A 70 13.77 1.91 -0.75
CA ASP A 70 14.52 1.69 0.49
C ASP A 70 14.27 2.76 1.56
N GLN A 71 13.62 3.87 1.21
CA GLN A 71 13.38 4.99 2.11
C GLN A 71 11.89 5.30 2.21
N ALA A 72 11.22 4.70 3.20
CA ALA A 72 9.80 4.96 3.43
C ALA A 72 9.54 6.40 3.92
N ALA A 73 8.56 7.07 3.32
CA ALA A 73 8.05 8.34 3.83
C ALA A 73 7.30 8.15 5.16
N PRO A 74 7.31 9.14 6.06
CA PRO A 74 6.49 9.11 7.27
C PRO A 74 5.00 9.09 6.89
N SER A 75 4.17 8.45 7.72
CA SER A 75 2.72 8.43 7.49
C SER A 75 2.14 9.85 7.49
N PRO A 76 1.38 10.27 6.46
CA PRO A 76 0.75 11.58 6.41
C PRO A 76 -0.36 11.77 7.45
N GLY A 77 -0.90 10.69 8.01
CA GLY A 77 -1.97 10.73 9.00
C GLY A 77 -3.06 9.68 8.78
N GLU A 78 -4.21 9.92 9.38
CA GLU A 78 -5.34 9.00 9.34
C GLU A 78 -5.90 8.83 7.91
N GLY A 79 -6.34 7.62 7.58
CA GLY A 79 -6.93 7.30 6.28
C GLY A 79 -5.92 6.92 5.19
N PHE A 80 -4.64 7.27 5.35
CA PHE A 80 -3.57 6.83 4.47
C PHE A 80 -3.18 5.37 4.76
N LYS A 81 -2.99 4.59 3.70
CA LYS A 81 -2.55 3.19 3.77
C LYS A 81 -1.33 2.98 2.88
N ARG A 82 -0.44 2.08 3.29
CA ARG A 82 0.68 1.66 2.43
C ARG A 82 0.16 0.99 1.17
N GLY A 83 0.76 1.34 0.05
CA GLY A 83 0.39 0.84 -1.26
C GLY A 83 1.50 1.00 -2.27
N PHE A 84 1.13 0.76 -3.53
CA PHE A 84 2.02 0.91 -4.67
C PHE A 84 1.33 1.65 -5.81
N VAL A 85 2.13 2.18 -6.72
CA VAL A 85 1.73 2.74 -8.01
C VAL A 85 2.70 2.19 -9.06
N VAL A 86 2.17 1.64 -10.14
CA VAL A 86 2.97 1.10 -11.26
C VAL A 86 2.23 1.31 -12.57
N MET A 87 2.96 1.46 -13.67
CA MET A 87 2.33 1.42 -15.00
C MET A 87 2.16 -0.01 -15.47
N THR A 88 1.03 -0.28 -16.11
CA THR A 88 0.72 -1.55 -16.76
C THR A 88 0.31 -1.29 -18.20
N PHE A 89 0.48 -2.28 -19.08
CA PHE A 89 0.05 -2.18 -20.47
C PHE A 89 -0.66 -3.45 -20.93
N SER A 90 -1.80 -3.29 -21.58
CA SER A 90 -2.44 -4.38 -22.32
C SER A 90 -3.42 -3.81 -23.34
N GLN A 91 -3.13 -4.02 -24.62
CA GLN A 91 -4.07 -3.61 -25.67
C GLN A 91 -5.42 -4.31 -25.53
N LYS A 92 -5.42 -5.60 -25.17
CA LYS A 92 -6.62 -6.43 -25.11
C LYS A 92 -7.51 -6.12 -23.89
N PHE A 93 -6.89 -5.92 -22.72
CA PHE A 93 -7.64 -5.83 -21.46
C PHE A 93 -7.76 -4.41 -20.91
N LEU A 94 -6.78 -3.55 -21.21
CA LEU A 94 -6.69 -2.21 -20.65
C LEU A 94 -6.85 -1.11 -21.71
N GLY A 95 -6.95 -1.48 -22.99
CA GLY A 95 -7.00 -0.54 -24.11
C GLY A 95 -5.68 0.22 -24.35
N GLY A 96 -4.58 -0.20 -23.71
CA GLY A 96 -3.29 0.48 -23.79
C GLY A 96 -2.58 0.53 -22.43
N ALA A 97 -1.83 1.61 -22.20
CA ALA A 97 -1.16 1.88 -20.93
C ALA A 97 -2.15 2.39 -19.88
N ALA A 98 -2.12 1.79 -18.70
CA ALA A 98 -2.96 2.18 -17.57
C ALA A 98 -2.17 2.10 -16.26
N GLU A 99 -2.42 3.08 -15.39
CA GLU A 99 -1.89 3.08 -14.03
C GLU A 99 -2.57 2.00 -13.20
N PHE A 100 -1.77 1.21 -12.49
CA PHE A 100 -2.24 0.26 -11.50
C PHE A 100 -1.76 0.69 -10.11
N SER A 101 -2.70 1.06 -9.25
CA SER A 101 -2.40 1.47 -7.88
C SER A 101 -3.38 0.87 -6.87
N SER A 102 -2.87 0.56 -5.68
CA SER A 102 -3.70 0.03 -4.59
C SER A 102 -3.07 0.18 -3.23
N ALA A 103 -3.92 0.33 -2.21
CA ALA A 103 -3.57 0.27 -0.79
C ALA A 103 -4.18 -0.97 -0.08
N SER A 104 -4.71 -1.94 -0.86
CA SER A 104 -5.21 -3.20 -0.30
C SER A 104 -4.05 -4.07 0.16
N ILE A 105 -4.15 -4.63 1.37
CA ILE A 105 -3.11 -5.53 1.91
C ILE A 105 -2.96 -6.79 1.04
N HIS A 106 -4.06 -7.35 0.55
CA HIS A 106 -4.05 -8.56 -0.27
C HIS A 106 -3.41 -8.30 -1.63
N LEU A 107 -3.75 -7.17 -2.26
CA LEU A 107 -3.14 -6.82 -3.54
C LEU A 107 -1.67 -6.44 -3.37
N SER A 108 -1.32 -5.72 -2.29
CA SER A 108 0.07 -5.38 -1.98
C SER A 108 0.91 -6.63 -1.74
N ASN A 109 0.39 -7.65 -1.06
CA ASN A 109 1.10 -8.91 -0.85
C ASN A 109 1.27 -9.69 -2.16
N ALA A 110 0.25 -9.74 -3.03
CA ALA A 110 0.41 -10.33 -4.37
C ALA A 110 1.47 -9.59 -5.21
N MET A 111 1.52 -8.26 -5.11
CA MET A 111 2.53 -7.45 -5.80
C MET A 111 3.95 -7.71 -5.26
N LYS A 112 4.11 -7.90 -3.95
CA LYS A 112 5.41 -8.26 -3.35
C LYS A 112 5.93 -9.60 -3.87
N ASP A 113 5.05 -10.60 -4.03
CA ASP A 113 5.46 -11.90 -4.57
C ASP A 113 5.97 -11.75 -6.01
N ILE A 114 5.25 -10.99 -6.85
CA ILE A 114 5.64 -10.72 -8.23
C ILE A 114 6.93 -9.92 -8.31
N TYR A 115 7.09 -8.90 -7.48
CA TYR A 115 8.31 -8.11 -7.42
C TYR A 115 9.51 -8.99 -7.03
N SER A 116 9.34 -9.87 -6.04
CA SER A 116 10.38 -10.81 -5.62
C SER A 116 10.73 -11.80 -6.74
N ALA A 117 9.72 -12.33 -7.45
CA ALA A 117 9.93 -13.21 -8.59
C ALA A 117 10.67 -12.50 -9.75
N TRP A 118 10.32 -11.23 -10.00
CA TRP A 118 10.97 -10.39 -10.99
C TRP A 118 12.43 -10.12 -10.64
N GLU A 119 12.76 -9.72 -9.41
CA GLU A 119 14.16 -9.50 -8.98
C GLU A 119 15.03 -10.74 -9.21
N ASN A 120 14.50 -11.94 -8.94
CA ASN A 120 15.24 -13.20 -9.14
C ASN A 120 15.47 -13.55 -10.62
N GLN A 121 14.65 -13.02 -11.54
CA GLN A 121 14.68 -13.39 -12.96
C GLN A 121 15.21 -12.27 -13.87
N ARG A 122 15.14 -11.00 -13.45
CA ARG A 122 15.44 -9.84 -14.31
C ARG A 122 16.86 -9.82 -14.86
N GLY A 123 17.82 -10.42 -14.15
CA GLY A 123 19.20 -10.56 -14.62
C GLY A 123 19.33 -11.40 -15.90
N GLN A 124 18.37 -12.28 -16.18
CA GLN A 124 18.31 -13.11 -17.39
C GLN A 124 17.54 -12.43 -18.54
N HIS A 125 16.86 -11.32 -18.24
CA HIS A 125 15.95 -10.60 -19.14
C HIS A 125 16.25 -9.09 -19.16
N PRO A 126 17.48 -8.67 -19.50
CA PRO A 126 17.88 -7.27 -19.46
C PRO A 126 17.03 -6.42 -20.43
N GLY A 127 16.47 -5.31 -19.93
CA GLY A 127 15.64 -4.38 -20.72
C GLY A 127 14.22 -4.86 -21.04
N GLN A 128 13.87 -6.09 -20.63
CA GLN A 128 12.54 -6.65 -20.85
C GLN A 128 11.63 -6.41 -19.63
N LEU A 129 10.34 -6.34 -19.91
CA LEU A 129 9.30 -6.24 -18.89
C LEU A 129 8.57 -7.59 -18.75
N PRO A 130 8.23 -7.99 -17.52
CA PRO A 130 7.45 -9.19 -17.30
C PRO A 130 6.00 -8.97 -17.72
N VAL A 131 5.42 -10.01 -18.32
CA VAL A 131 3.99 -10.13 -18.58
C VAL A 131 3.40 -10.97 -17.47
N VAL A 132 2.43 -10.39 -16.78
CA VAL A 132 1.76 -10.99 -15.64
C VAL A 132 0.34 -11.37 -16.02
N ALA A 133 -0.04 -12.61 -15.71
CA ALA A 133 -1.40 -13.10 -15.84
C ALA A 133 -2.06 -13.23 -14.46
N CYS A 134 -3.31 -12.77 -14.34
CA CYS A 134 -4.15 -13.04 -13.18
C CYS A 134 -4.85 -14.39 -13.38
N THR A 135 -4.36 -15.46 -12.74
CA THR A 135 -4.84 -16.84 -12.95
C THR A 135 -6.00 -17.23 -12.04
N GLY A 136 -6.24 -16.46 -10.97
CA GLY A 136 -7.25 -16.76 -9.97
C GLY A 136 -7.21 -15.77 -8.82
N ALA A 137 -7.91 -16.09 -7.74
CA ALA A 137 -7.75 -15.41 -6.47
C ALA A 137 -7.99 -16.38 -5.30
N ASP A 138 -7.29 -16.17 -4.20
CA ASP A 138 -7.50 -16.90 -2.95
C ASP A 138 -8.42 -16.12 -2.01
N PRO A 139 -9.47 -16.76 -1.46
CA PRO A 139 -10.28 -16.14 -0.43
C PRO A 139 -9.50 -16.06 0.89
N MET A 140 -9.36 -14.84 1.38
CA MET A 140 -8.71 -14.46 2.62
C MET A 140 -9.77 -13.95 3.59
N LYS A 141 -10.00 -14.67 4.69
CA LYS A 141 -10.87 -14.19 5.76
C LYS A 141 -10.10 -13.19 6.61
N ASP A 142 -10.64 -11.99 6.75
CA ASP A 142 -10.15 -10.96 7.66
C ASP A 142 -11.26 -10.47 8.59
N LYS A 143 -10.94 -9.47 9.41
CA LYS A 143 -11.89 -8.89 10.37
C LYS A 143 -13.08 -8.14 9.74
N TYR A 144 -13.05 -7.90 8.43
CA TYR A 144 -14.06 -7.18 7.65
C TYR A 144 -14.81 -8.08 6.66
N GLY A 145 -14.54 -9.39 6.67
CA GLY A 145 -15.20 -10.38 5.82
C GLY A 145 -14.22 -11.18 4.98
N THR A 146 -14.70 -11.71 3.85
CA THR A 146 -13.85 -12.38 2.87
C THR A 146 -13.35 -11.35 1.86
N ASN A 147 -12.04 -11.17 1.79
CA ASN A 147 -11.37 -10.47 0.71
C ASN A 147 -10.60 -11.47 -0.14
N TYR A 148 -10.25 -11.09 -1.36
CA TYR A 148 -9.64 -11.96 -2.34
C TYR A 148 -8.25 -11.43 -2.68
N ARG A 149 -7.25 -12.31 -2.57
CA ARG A 149 -5.88 -12.04 -3.02
C ARG A 149 -5.73 -12.57 -4.44
N PRO A 150 -5.43 -11.75 -5.45
CA PRO A 150 -5.24 -12.25 -6.80
C PRO A 150 -3.98 -13.11 -6.88
N LYS A 151 -4.06 -14.17 -7.67
CA LYS A 151 -2.93 -15.01 -8.06
C LYS A 151 -2.33 -14.44 -9.32
N PHE A 152 -1.10 -13.97 -9.22
CA PHE A 152 -0.33 -13.49 -10.35
C PHE A 152 0.77 -14.48 -10.69
N GLU A 153 1.03 -14.60 -11.99
CA GLU A 153 2.13 -15.41 -12.53
C GLU A 153 2.83 -14.64 -13.63
N ILE A 154 4.18 -14.62 -13.61
CA ILE A 154 4.98 -14.11 -14.71
C ILE A 154 4.96 -15.18 -15.80
N VAL A 155 4.24 -14.92 -16.89
CA VAL A 155 4.00 -15.90 -17.97
C VAL A 155 4.96 -15.76 -19.14
N LYS A 156 5.55 -14.58 -19.34
CA LYS A 156 6.58 -14.31 -20.37
C LYS A 156 7.30 -12.99 -20.10
N TRP A 157 8.36 -12.74 -20.86
CA TRP A 157 9.10 -11.48 -20.90
C TRP A 157 9.01 -10.89 -22.30
N VAL A 158 8.88 -9.57 -22.38
CA VAL A 158 8.76 -8.86 -23.66
C VAL A 158 9.55 -7.57 -23.61
N ASP A 159 10.00 -7.11 -24.77
CA ASP A 159 10.62 -5.79 -24.87
C ASP A 159 9.59 -4.70 -24.52
N ARG A 160 10.07 -3.59 -23.94
CA ARG A 160 9.21 -2.46 -23.57
C ARG A 160 8.44 -1.95 -24.81
N PRO A 161 7.10 -1.97 -24.81
CA PRO A 161 6.31 -1.43 -25.91
C PRO A 161 6.54 0.08 -26.08
N SER A 162 6.49 0.59 -27.32
CA SER A 162 6.58 2.03 -27.61
C SER A 162 5.51 2.86 -26.88
N ASP A 163 4.35 2.24 -26.64
CA ASP A 163 3.19 2.86 -26.00
C ASP A 163 3.27 2.85 -24.47
N LEU A 164 4.32 2.25 -23.90
CA LEU A 164 4.63 2.25 -22.48
C LEU A 164 6.02 2.91 -22.26
N PRO A 165 6.10 4.25 -22.34
CA PRO A 165 7.37 4.96 -22.19
C PRO A 165 8.01 4.66 -20.83
N ASP A 166 9.33 4.66 -20.81
CA ASP A 166 10.12 4.50 -19.58
C ASP A 166 10.04 5.76 -18.73
N ALA A 167 8.93 5.90 -18.00
CA ALA A 167 8.60 7.07 -17.22
C ALA A 167 8.05 6.65 -15.85
N ASN A 168 8.36 7.47 -14.84
CA ASN A 168 7.87 7.24 -13.49
C ASN A 168 6.32 7.39 -13.47
N PRO A 169 5.56 6.43 -12.92
CA PRO A 169 4.10 6.52 -12.84
C PRO A 169 3.58 7.71 -12.04
N ILE A 170 4.38 8.23 -11.09
CA ILE A 170 3.97 9.25 -10.12
C ILE A 170 4.30 10.66 -10.59
N ASP A 171 3.56 11.65 -10.07
CA ASP A 171 3.96 13.05 -10.24
C ASP A 171 5.11 13.38 -9.27
N PRO A 172 6.16 14.12 -9.69
CA PRO A 172 7.23 14.54 -8.79
C PRO A 172 6.76 15.36 -7.56
N SER A 173 5.56 15.94 -7.61
CA SER A 173 4.93 16.61 -6.47
C SER A 173 4.38 15.65 -5.41
N ASP A 174 4.08 14.40 -5.78
CA ASP A 174 3.61 13.36 -4.86
C ASP A 174 4.74 12.78 -4.00
N ILE A 175 5.99 12.96 -4.42
CA ILE A 175 7.17 12.42 -3.72
C ILE A 175 7.41 13.22 -2.44
N TRP A 176 7.45 12.52 -1.31
CA TRP A 176 7.79 13.12 -0.03
C TRP A 176 9.20 13.71 -0.10
N LYS A 177 9.30 15.01 0.15
CA LYS A 177 10.57 15.70 0.30
C LYS A 177 10.81 15.84 1.79
N SER A 178 11.86 15.20 2.32
CA SER A 178 12.33 15.52 3.67
C SER A 178 12.54 17.03 3.68
N GLN A 179 11.82 17.76 4.54
CA GLN A 179 12.20 19.15 4.79
C GLN A 179 13.67 19.11 5.20
N GLY A 180 14.54 19.68 4.35
CA GLY A 180 15.96 19.73 4.64
C GLY A 180 16.15 20.31 6.03
N SER A 181 17.17 19.82 6.73
CA SER A 181 17.77 20.42 7.91
C SER A 181 18.00 21.92 7.67
N GLY A 182 16.97 22.71 7.93
CA GLY A 182 16.88 24.14 7.75
C GLY A 182 16.20 24.66 9.01
N LEU A 183 17.00 25.34 9.81
CA LEU A 183 16.69 25.99 11.09
C LEU A 183 15.21 26.33 11.29
N GLY A 184 14.60 25.74 12.33
CA GLY A 184 13.45 26.31 13.03
C GLY A 184 12.09 25.70 12.73
N ALA A 185 11.81 24.50 13.25
CA ALA A 185 10.46 24.16 13.71
C ALA A 185 10.45 24.26 15.24
N PRO A 186 9.46 24.92 15.88
CA PRO A 186 9.35 24.90 17.33
C PRO A 186 9.12 23.45 17.75
N SER A 187 10.03 22.94 18.57
CA SER A 187 9.93 21.63 19.19
C SER A 187 8.56 21.48 19.83
N ARG A 188 7.69 20.62 19.28
CA ARG A 188 6.60 20.08 20.07
C ARG A 188 7.27 19.35 21.24
N PRO A 189 6.98 19.68 22.51
CA PRO A 189 7.63 19.02 23.62
C PRO A 189 7.34 17.52 23.51
N GLN A 190 8.39 16.77 23.19
CA GLN A 190 8.40 15.33 23.30
C GLN A 190 8.16 15.05 24.78
N ALA A 191 7.02 14.43 25.10
CA ALA A 191 6.78 13.92 26.43
C ALA A 191 7.97 13.02 26.78
N ALA A 192 8.69 13.37 27.84
CA ALA A 192 9.82 12.60 28.31
C ALA A 192 9.37 11.14 28.52
N PRO A 193 10.19 10.15 28.14
CA PRO A 193 9.93 8.78 28.53
C PRO A 193 9.89 8.72 30.06
N VAL A 194 8.70 8.46 30.60
CA VAL A 194 8.52 8.19 32.03
C VAL A 194 9.44 7.00 32.39
N SER A 195 10.42 7.27 33.25
CA SER A 195 11.27 6.22 33.79
C SER A 195 10.38 5.19 34.51
N PRO A 196 10.64 3.88 34.38
CA PRO A 196 9.91 2.88 35.14
C PRO A 196 10.11 3.14 36.65
N PRO A 197 9.07 2.97 37.50
CA PRO A 197 9.19 3.22 38.92
C PRO A 197 10.24 2.29 39.53
N ALA A 198 11.15 2.88 40.32
CA ALA A 198 12.15 2.16 41.09
C ALA A 198 11.46 1.12 41.99
N ARG A 199 11.94 -0.14 41.94
CA ARG A 199 11.57 -1.17 42.90
C ARG A 199 11.90 -0.69 44.31
N VAL A 200 10.87 -0.50 45.12
CA VAL A 200 11.01 -0.39 46.58
C VAL A 200 11.53 -1.75 47.09
N PRO A 201 12.61 -1.80 47.88
CA PRO A 201 13.03 -3.05 48.52
C PRO A 201 11.96 -3.50 49.54
N PRO A 202 11.77 -4.82 49.72
CA PRO A 202 10.76 -5.33 50.65
C PRO A 202 11.10 -4.95 52.10
N PRO A 203 10.10 -4.69 52.96
CA PRO A 203 10.32 -4.43 54.37
C PRO A 203 10.83 -5.69 55.09
N VAL A 204 11.76 -5.46 56.01
CA VAL A 204 12.36 -6.46 56.91
C VAL A 204 11.26 -7.05 57.81
N PRO A 205 11.20 -8.38 58.04
CA PRO A 205 10.21 -8.96 58.95
C PRO A 205 10.47 -8.52 60.40
N ALA A 206 9.50 -7.84 61.01
CA ALA A 206 9.45 -7.65 62.45
C ALA A 206 9.07 -8.98 63.12
N GLN A 207 9.85 -9.38 64.12
CA GLN A 207 9.62 -10.55 64.96
C GLN A 207 8.25 -10.47 65.63
N ALA A 208 7.43 -11.50 65.44
CA ALA A 208 6.19 -11.71 66.18
C ALA A 208 6.51 -12.16 67.62
N LEU A 209 6.15 -11.31 68.59
CA LEU A 209 6.00 -11.70 69.99
C LEU A 209 4.67 -12.45 70.15
N ALA A 210 4.76 -13.62 70.74
CA ALA A 210 3.67 -14.52 71.07
C ALA A 210 2.78 -13.98 72.20
N SER A 211 1.47 -14.21 72.08
CA SER A 211 0.60 -14.46 73.24
C SER A 211 -0.69 -15.17 72.81
N ASP A 212 -0.96 -16.27 73.50
CA ASP A 212 -1.99 -17.30 73.36
C ASP A 212 -3.47 -16.85 73.33
N PRO A 213 -4.38 -17.72 72.82
CA PRO A 213 -5.83 -17.59 72.95
C PRO A 213 -6.40 -18.43 74.12
N MET A 214 -7.20 -17.82 75.00
CA MET A 214 -8.10 -18.48 75.94
C MET A 214 -9.32 -17.54 76.11
N LEU A 215 -10.55 -17.89 75.68
CA LEU A 215 -11.54 -18.85 76.19
C LEU A 215 -12.69 -18.08 76.89
N GLU A 216 -13.94 -18.42 76.54
CA GLU A 216 -15.23 -18.23 77.25
C GLU A 216 -16.33 -17.87 76.22
N ALA A 217 -17.26 -18.75 75.82
CA ALA A 217 -18.32 -19.46 76.56
C ALA A 217 -19.52 -18.57 76.93
N GLU A 218 -20.64 -18.87 76.26
CA GLU A 218 -22.07 -18.73 76.59
C GLU A 218 -22.52 -17.70 77.64
N PHE A 219 -23.43 -16.81 77.23
CA PHE A 219 -24.82 -16.71 77.72
C PHE A 219 -25.68 -15.93 76.70
#